data_AF-A0A4Q3SBN6-F1
#
_entry.id   AF-A0A4Q3SBN6-F1
#
_cell.length_a   1.000
_cell.length_b   1.000
_cell.length_c   1.000
_cell.angle_alpha   90.00
_cell.angle_beta   90.00
_cell.angle_gamma   90.00
#
_symmetry.space_group_name_H-M   'P 1'
#
loop_
_entity.id
_entity.type
_entity.pdbx_description
1 polymer ?
#
loop_
_entity_poly.entity_id
_entity_poly.type
_entity_poly.pdbx_seq_one_letter_code
_entity_poly.pdbx_strand_id
1 'polypeptide(L)' 'MALSKGHLTALRNLALKRAGKPVDFINIADARALTELGLAARSQEGWEITPAGEAALSALPSDD' A
#
# COMPACT_ATOMS: atom_id res chain seq x y z
N MET A 1 3.06 -14.97 5.92
CA MET A 1 2.56 -14.58 4.58
C MET A 1 3.51 -13.56 3.99
N ALA A 2 4.12 -13.84 2.83
CA ALA A 2 4.88 -12.83 2.11
C ALA A 2 3.93 -12.01 1.23
N LEU A 3 4.05 -10.68 1.26
CA LEU A 3 3.33 -9.81 0.35
C LEU A 3 3.85 -10.05 -1.07
N SER A 4 2.96 -10.38 -2.01
CA SER A 4 3.32 -10.45 -3.42
C SER A 4 3.85 -9.11 -3.92
N LYS A 5 4.65 -9.14 -4.99
CA LYS A 5 5.20 -7.93 -5.63
C LYS A 5 4.12 -6.89 -6.00
N GLY A 6 2.93 -7.34 -6.40
CA GLY A 6 1.76 -6.47 -6.65
C GLY A 6 1.30 -5.72 -5.40
N HIS A 7 1.12 -6.43 -4.28
CA HIS A 7 0.78 -5.84 -2.99
C HIS A 7 1.82 -4.84 -2.51
N LEU A 8 3.11 -5.13 -2.70
CA LEU A 8 4.19 -4.20 -2.36
C LEU A 8 4.13 -2.92 -3.18
N THR A 9 3.95 -3.03 -4.50
CA THR A 9 3.78 -1.87 -5.39
C THR A 9 2.55 -1.06 -5.01
N ALA A 10 1.42 -1.71 -4.75
CA ALA A 10 0.20 -1.03 -4.32
C ALA A 10 0.40 -0.31 -2.98
N LEU A 11 1.04 -0.94 -2.00
CA LEU A 11 1.33 -0.35 -0.69
C LEU A 11 2.29 0.85 -0.81
N ARG A 12 3.34 0.74 -1.62
CA ARG A 12 4.26 1.84 -1.92
C ARG A 12 3.55 3.01 -2.62
N ASN A 13 2.66 2.72 -3.56
CA ASN A 13 1.86 3.74 -4.22
C ASN A 13 0.93 4.44 -3.21
N LEU A 14 0.29 3.70 -2.29
CA LEU A 14 -0.52 4.32 -1.25
C LEU A 14 0.29 5.26 -0.34
N ALA A 15 1.53 4.87 0.00
CA ALA A 15 2.46 5.73 0.76
C ALA A 15 2.83 7.00 -0.01
N LEU A 16 3.17 6.87 -1.29
CA LEU A 16 3.48 8.01 -2.17
C LEU A 16 2.29 8.96 -2.31
N LYS A 17 1.08 8.42 -2.50
CA LYS A 17 -0.16 9.19 -2.59
C LYS A 17 -0.40 10.01 -1.32
N ARG A 18 -0.23 9.40 -0.14
CA ARG A 18 -0.35 10.10 1.15
C ARG A 18 0.70 11.20 1.33
N ALA A 19 1.89 11.01 0.76
CA ALA A 19 2.95 12.03 0.73
C ALA A 19 2.70 13.15 -0.31
N GLY A 20 1.54 13.15 -0.99
CA GLY A 20 1.21 14.12 -2.05
C GLY A 20 2.01 13.91 -3.34
N LYS A 21 2.64 12.75 -3.52
CA LYS A 21 3.37 12.41 -4.75
C LYS A 21 2.41 11.81 -5.78
N PRO A 22 2.65 12.07 -7.07
CA PRO A 22 1.92 11.38 -8.14
C PRO A 22 2.20 9.88 -8.06
N VAL A 23 1.15 9.09 -8.30
CA VAL A 23 1.21 7.63 -8.31
C VAL A 23 0.59 7.13 -9.59
N ASP A 24 1.15 6.07 -10.15
CA ASP A 24 0.70 5.53 -11.42
C ASP A 24 -0.70 4.90 -11.30
N PHE A 25 -0.73 3.65 -10.84
CA PHE A 25 -1.92 2.85 -10.78
C PHE A 25 -1.90 2.02 -9.50
N ILE A 26 -3.01 2.04 -8.79
CA ILE A 26 -3.24 1.18 -7.63
C ILE A 26 -4.20 0.10 -8.08
N ASN A 27 -3.71 -1.14 -8.13
CA ASN A 27 -4.56 -2.28 -8.45
C ASN A 27 -5.60 -2.47 -7.34
N ILE A 28 -6.88 -2.50 -7.73
CA ILE A 28 -8.01 -2.63 -6.82
C ILE A 28 -7.97 -3.96 -6.06
N ALA A 29 -7.54 -5.05 -6.71
CA ALA A 29 -7.45 -6.36 -6.07
C ALA A 29 -6.38 -6.34 -4.96
N ASP A 30 -5.19 -5.81 -5.26
CA ASP A 30 -4.12 -5.65 -4.27
C ASP A 30 -4.53 -4.69 -3.15
N ALA A 31 -5.17 -3.57 -3.47
CA ALA A 31 -5.64 -2.60 -2.46
C ALA A 31 -6.72 -3.18 -1.55
N ARG A 32 -7.64 -4.00 -2.07
CA ARG A 32 -8.62 -4.72 -1.26
C ARG A 32 -7.94 -5.72 -0.34
N ALA A 33 -7.01 -6.53 -0.84
CA ALA A 33 -6.24 -7.46 -0.01
C ALA A 33 -5.46 -6.73 1.09
N LEU A 34 -4.82 -5.61 0.78
CA LEU A 34 -4.14 -4.77 1.78
C LEU A 34 -5.13 -4.18 2.80
N THR A 35 -6.37 -3.89 2.40
CA THR A 35 -7.42 -3.42 3.31
C THR A 35 -7.87 -4.54 4.25
N GLU A 36 -8.03 -5.76 3.72
CA GLU A 36 -8.36 -6.95 4.53
C GLU A 36 -7.24 -7.30 5.53
N LEU A 37 -5.99 -7.00 5.17
CA LEU A 37 -4.83 -7.14 6.04
C LEU A 37 -4.67 -5.99 7.05
N GLY A 38 -5.51 -4.95 6.99
CA GLY A 38 -5.41 -3.76 7.84
C GLY A 38 -4.22 -2.85 7.53
N LEU A 39 -3.57 -3.03 6.37
CA LEU A 39 -2.44 -2.22 5.89
C LEU A 39 -2.91 -1.01 5.08
N ALA A 40 -4.08 -1.10 4.44
CA ALA A 40 -4.73 -0.01 3.73
C ALA A 40 -6.14 0.26 4.28
N ALA A 41 -6.67 1.45 4.03
CA ALA A 41 -8.05 1.81 4.36
C ALA A 41 -8.75 2.39 3.14
N ARG A 42 -10.06 2.11 3.01
CA ARG A 42 -10.89 2.73 1.97
C ARG A 42 -11.21 4.16 2.37
N SER A 43 -10.94 5.11 1.48
CA SER A 43 -11.20 6.55 1.67
C SER A 43 -12.08 7.09 0.53
N GLN A 44 -12.56 8.33 0.64
CA GLN A 44 -13.41 8.95 -0.39
C GLN A 44 -12.71 9.07 -1.75
N GLU A 45 -11.38 9.22 -1.76
CA GLU A 45 -10.55 9.25 -2.97
C GLU A 45 -9.96 7.86 -3.33
N GLY A 46 -10.60 6.77 -2.90
CA GLY A 46 -10.22 5.39 -3.20
C GLY A 46 -9.62 4.67 -2.00
N TRP A 47 -8.29 4.62 -1.90
CA TRP A 47 -7.57 3.98 -0.80
C TRP A 47 -6.46 4.88 -0.27
N GLU A 48 -6.15 4.69 1.01
CA GLU A 48 -5.09 5.36 1.76
C GLU A 48 -4.28 4.32 2.55
N ILE A 49 -2.99 4.58 2.75
CA ILE A 49 -2.14 3.73 3.58
C ILE A 49 -2.40 3.99 5.06
N THR A 50 -2.52 2.92 5.85
CA THR A 50 -2.61 3.03 7.31
C THR A 50 -1.22 3.11 7.95
N PRO A 51 -1.11 3.51 9.22
CA PRO A 51 0.17 3.46 9.95
C PRO A 51 0.78 2.06 10.00
N ALA A 52 -0.06 1.01 10.06
CA ALA A 52 0.40 -0.37 10.01
C ALA A 52 0.98 -0.74 8.64
N GLY A 53 0.37 -0.24 7.56
CA GLY A 53 0.88 -0.37 6.21
C GLY A 53 2.23 0.31 6.00
N GLU A 54 2.41 1.52 6.54
CA GLU A 54 3.69 2.23 6.50
C GLU A 54 4.78 1.47 7.26
N ALA A 55 4.46 1.00 8.47
CA ALA A 55 5.39 0.20 9.27
C ALA A 55 5.77 -1.11 8.56
N ALA A 56 4.80 -1.80 7.95
CA ALA A 56 5.05 -2.98 7.14
C ALA A 56 5.95 -2.66 5.95
N LEU A 57 5.70 -1.56 5.24
CA LEU A 57 6.53 -1.11 4.11
C LEU A 57 7.96 -0.80 4.53
N SER A 58 8.17 -0.16 5.68
CA SER A 58 9.51 0.10 6.23
C SER A 58 10.20 -1.15 6.79
N ALA A 59 9.44 -2.14 7.25
CA ALA A 59 9.96 -3.41 7.75
C ALA A 59 10.34 -4.38 6.61
N LEU A 60 9.84 -4.14 5.40
CA LEU A 60 10.23 -4.92 4.23
C LEU A 60 11.65 -4.50 3.82
N PRO A 61 12.60 -5.46 3.76
CA PRO A 61 13.91 -5.15 3.20
C PRO A 61 13.67 -4.68 1.77
N SER A 62 14.11 -3.45 1.48
CA SER A 62 14.31 -3.04 0.10
C SER A 62 15.44 -3.92 -0.39
N ASP A 63 15.09 -5.05 -1.01
CA ASP A 63 16.03 -5.99 -1.62
C ASP A 63 16.80 -5.18 -2.68
N ASP A 64 18.05 -4.84 -2.33
CA ASP A 64 19.06 -4.18 -3.16
C ASP A 64 19.85 -5.26 -3.92
#